data_AF-A0A2I9DH01-F1
#
_entry.id   AF-A0A2I9DH01-F1
#
_cell.length_a   1.000
_cell.length_b   1.000
_cell.length_c   1.000
_cell.angle_alpha   90.00
_cell.angle_beta   90.00
_cell.angle_gamma   90.00
#
_symmetry.space_group_name_H-M   'P 1'
#
loop_
_entity.id
_entity.type
_entity.pdbx_description
1 polymer ?
#
loop_
_entity_poly.entity_id
_entity_poly.type
_entity_poly.pdbx_seq_one_letter_code
_entity_poly.pdbx_strand_id
1 'polypeptide(L)'
;MLNALALPLLFSMLGGTYAYLRFPERRSKVLLTLILFQLVGAYGHATQPGMALFSLLVLHSLVVFALLLHGLRTPRLELAPERTDREN
;
A
#
# COMPACT_ATOMS: atom_id res chain seq x y z
N MET A 1 11.34 20.16 13.76
CA MET A 1 10.33 19.34 14.46
C MET A 1 10.16 18.05 13.68
N LEU A 2 10.53 16.90 14.27
CA LEU A 2 10.34 15.60 13.61
C LEU A 2 8.82 15.38 13.52
N ASN A 3 8.29 15.32 12.30
CA ASN A 3 6.85 15.19 12.11
C ASN A 3 6.42 13.81 12.61
N ALA A 4 5.51 13.75 13.60
CA ALA A 4 5.16 12.51 14.31
C ALA A 4 4.62 11.40 13.37
N LEU A 5 4.13 11.80 12.20
CA LEU A 5 3.62 10.92 11.15
C LEU A 5 4.72 10.37 10.21
N ALA A 6 5.93 10.92 10.23
CA ALA A 6 7.01 10.49 9.35
C ALA A 6 7.47 9.06 9.65
N LEU A 7 7.58 8.69 10.93
CA LEU A 7 8.01 7.35 11.35
C LEU A 7 6.98 6.26 11.01
N PRO A 8 5.67 6.45 11.31
CA PRO A 8 4.62 5.53 10.88
C PRO A 8 4.54 5.38 9.36
N LEU A 9 4.72 6.46 8.60
CA LEU A 9 4.73 6.42 7.13
C LEU A 9 5.91 5.61 6.60
N LEU A 10 7.12 5.86 7.11
CA LEU A 10 8.31 5.09 6.74
C LEU A 10 8.18 3.60 7.09
N PHE A 11 7.67 3.31 8.28
CA PHE A 11 7.42 1.93 8.70
C PHE A 11 6.40 1.24 7.80
N SER A 12 5.31 1.93 7.45
CA SER A 12 4.29 1.40 6.56
C SER A 12 4.82 1.19 5.14
N MET A 13 5.67 2.08 4.65
CA MET A 13 6.29 1.96 3.34
C MET A 13 7.23 0.74 3.26
N LEU A 14 8.10 0.56 4.25
CA LEU A 14 9.02 -0.59 4.32
C LEU A 14 8.26 -1.91 4.59
N GLY A 15 7.36 -1.90 5.58
CA GLY A 15 6.58 -3.07 5.96
C GLY A 15 5.59 -3.51 4.89
N GLY A 16 4.92 -2.57 4.23
CA GLY A 16 4.01 -2.86 3.14
C GLY A 16 4.72 -3.33 1.87
N THR A 17 5.87 -2.74 1.53
CA THR A 17 6.67 -3.23 0.39
C THR A 17 7.20 -4.64 0.65
N TYR A 18 7.71 -4.92 1.85
CA TYR A 18 8.16 -6.25 2.24
C TYR A 18 7.00 -7.26 2.24
N ALA A 19 5.85 -6.91 2.82
CA ALA A 19 4.68 -7.78 2.86
C ALA A 19 4.14 -8.09 1.44
N TYR A 20 4.19 -7.13 0.52
CA TYR A 20 3.78 -7.31 -0.86
C TYR A 20 4.68 -8.32 -1.60
N LEU A 21 5.99 -8.23 -1.40
CA LEU A 21 6.96 -9.14 -2.02
C LEU A 21 6.94 -10.53 -1.39
N ARG A 22 6.78 -10.61 -0.06
CA ARG A 22 6.82 -11.86 0.71
C ARG A 22 5.54 -12.68 0.61
N PHE A 23 4.37 -12.03 0.54
CA PHE A 23 3.06 -12.69 0.60
C PHE A 23 2.22 -12.38 -0.64
N PRO A 24 2.43 -13.11 -1.76
CA PRO A 24 1.72 -12.87 -3.00
C PRO A 24 0.20 -13.04 -2.87
N GLU A 25 -0.28 -13.90 -1.97
CA GLU A 25 -1.72 -14.11 -1.73
C GLU A 25 -2.40 -12.89 -1.07
N ARG A 26 -1.60 -12.03 -0.40
CA ARG A 26 -2.11 -10.86 0.34
C ARG A 26 -1.90 -9.53 -0.37
N ARG A 27 -1.38 -9.53 -1.61
CA ARG A 27 -1.05 -8.33 -2.40
C ARG A 27 -2.16 -7.27 -2.41
N SER A 28 -3.42 -7.68 -2.60
CA SER A 28 -4.57 -6.76 -2.63
C SER A 28 -4.82 -6.08 -1.27
N LYS A 29 -4.69 -6.83 -0.17
CA LYS A 29 -4.85 -6.28 1.19
C LYS A 29 -3.70 -5.33 1.54
N VAL A 30 -2.48 -5.68 1.14
CA VAL A 30 -1.29 -4.84 1.35
C VAL A 30 -1.37 -3.54 0.55
N LEU A 31 -1.79 -3.60 -0.72
CA LEU A 31 -2.03 -2.41 -1.54
C LEU A 31 -3.08 -1.49 -0.89
N LEU A 32 -4.18 -2.05 -0.39
CA LEU A 32 -5.20 -1.26 0.32
C LEU A 32 -4.62 -0.56 1.55
N THR A 33 -3.84 -1.26 2.37
CA THR A 33 -3.16 -0.66 3.53
C THR A 33 -2.23 0.48 3.11
N LEU A 34 -1.43 0.30 2.06
CA LEU A 34 -0.52 1.33 1.56
C LEU A 34 -1.27 2.58 1.07
N ILE A 35 -2.41 2.40 0.41
CA ILE A 35 -3.29 3.50 -0.04
C ILE A 35 -3.90 4.22 1.17
N LEU A 36 -4.37 3.50 2.19
CA LEU A 36 -4.91 4.11 3.41
C LEU A 36 -3.85 4.95 4.14
N PHE A 37 -2.61 4.47 4.20
CA PHE A 37 -1.50 5.25 4.75
C PHE A 37 -1.19 6.51 3.93
N GLN A 38 -1.33 6.45 2.60
CA GLN A 38 -1.20 7.62 1.74
C GLN A 38 -2.28 8.68 2.06
N LEU A 39 -3.54 8.27 2.28
CA LEU A 39 -4.61 9.18 2.68
C LEU A 39 -4.33 9.84 4.04
N VAL A 40 -3.90 9.06 5.03
CA VAL A 40 -3.56 9.57 6.36
C VAL A 40 -2.39 10.55 6.28
N GLY A 41 -1.36 10.23 5.50
CA GLY A 41 -0.23 11.13 5.28
C GLY A 41 -0.63 12.41 4.54
N ALA A 42 -1.50 12.32 3.54
CA ALA A 42 -2.03 13.49 2.83
C ALA A 42 -2.84 14.40 3.75
N TYR A 43 -3.67 13.83 4.63
CA TYR A 43 -4.39 14.59 5.66
C TYR A 43 -3.42 15.24 6.68
N GLY A 44 -2.38 14.52 7.08
CA GLY A 44 -1.30 15.06 7.91
C GLY A 44 -0.57 16.23 7.25
N HIS A 45 -0.32 16.16 5.94
CA HIS A 45 0.27 17.26 5.19
C HIS A 45 -0.67 18.46 5.06
N ALA A 46 -1.97 18.23 4.88
CA ALA A 46 -2.97 19.30 4.82
C ALA A 46 -3.09 20.06 6.14
N THR A 47 -2.94 19.38 7.28
CA THR A 47 -2.99 20.00 8.62
C THR A 47 -1.66 20.63 9.03
N GLN A 48 -0.53 20.03 8.66
CA GLN A 48 0.81 20.57 8.90
C GLN A 48 1.67 20.43 7.64
N PRO A 49 1.64 21.44 6.75
CA PRO A 49 2.41 21.40 5.53
C PRO A 49 3.90 21.43 5.84
N GLY A 50 4.63 20.45 5.31
CA GLY A 50 6.07 20.33 5.47
C GLY A 50 6.71 19.67 4.27
N MET A 51 7.78 20.26 3.73
CA MET A 51 8.47 19.76 2.54
C MET A 51 8.94 18.31 2.69
N ALA A 52 9.44 17.93 3.87
CA ALA A 52 9.87 16.55 4.12
C ALA A 52 8.72 15.53 3.99
N LEU A 53 7.52 15.90 4.45
CA LEU A 53 6.35 15.02 4.40
C LEU A 53 5.75 14.96 2.99
N PHE A 54 5.83 16.07 2.25
CA PHE A 54 5.49 16.12 0.83
C PHE A 54 6.36 15.16 0.00
N SER A 55 7.69 15.25 0.15
CA SER A 55 8.62 14.38 -0.57
C SER A 55 8.40 12.89 -0.24
N LEU A 56 8.11 12.57 1.02
CA LEU A 56 7.74 11.22 1.45
C LEU A 56 6.45 10.74 0.80
N LEU A 57 5.41 11.58 0.74
CA LEU A 57 4.14 11.24 0.09
C LEU A 57 4.29 11.01 -1.41
N VAL A 58 5.14 11.79 -2.08
CA VAL A 58 5.46 11.62 -3.51
C VAL A 58 6.17 10.29 -3.72
N LEU A 59 7.19 9.99 -2.92
CA LEU A 59 7.92 8.73 -3.00
C LEU A 59 6.99 7.52 -2.72
N HIS A 60 6.12 7.63 -1.71
CA HIS A 60 5.15 6.59 -1.36
C HIS A 60 4.15 6.36 -2.49
N SER A 61 3.67 7.44 -3.13
CA SER A 61 2.80 7.34 -4.31
C SER A 61 3.48 6.59 -5.46
N LEU A 62 4.76 6.88 -5.73
CA LEU A 62 5.54 6.17 -6.76
C LEU A 62 5.64 4.68 -6.48
N VAL A 63 5.93 4.30 -5.23
CA VAL A 63 5.99 2.88 -4.83
C VAL A 63 4.64 2.21 -4.97
N VAL A 64 3.57 2.81 -4.46
CA VAL A 64 2.21 2.25 -4.59
C VAL A 64 1.82 2.10 -6.05
N PHE A 65 2.12 3.08 -6.90
CA PHE A 65 1.86 3.01 -8.34
C PHE A 65 2.63 1.87 -9.01
N ALA A 66 3.92 1.72 -8.70
CA ALA A 66 4.73 0.62 -9.23
C ALA A 66 4.19 -0.76 -8.80
N LEU A 67 3.79 -0.91 -7.53
CA LEU A 67 3.19 -2.15 -7.01
C LEU A 67 1.80 -2.42 -7.61
N LEU A 68 1.01 -1.38 -7.87
CA LEU A 68 -0.27 -1.49 -8.54
C LEU A 68 -0.09 -1.94 -9.99
N LEU A 69 0.84 -1.31 -10.72
CA LEU A 69 1.17 -1.66 -12.09
C LEU A 69 1.74 -3.08 -12.19
N HIS A 70 2.60 -3.47 -11.25
CA HIS A 70 3.10 -4.84 -11.14
C HIS A 70 1.96 -5.82 -10.87
N GLY A 71 1.05 -5.49 -9.95
CA GLY A 71 -0.12 -6.30 -9.63
C GLY A 71 -1.06 -6.50 -10.82
N LEU A 72 -1.29 -5.44 -11.62
CA LEU A 72 -2.10 -5.50 -12.84
C LEU A 72 -1.44 -6.30 -13.96
N ARG A 73 -0.10 -6.23 -14.06
CA ARG A 73 0.68 -7.02 -15.03
C ARG A 73 0.88 -8.47 -14.61
N THR A 74 0.72 -8.80 -13.34
CA THR A 74 0.75 -10.19 -12.90
C THR A 74 -0.64 -10.77 -13.18
N PRO A 75 -0.82 -11.67 -14.17
CA PRO A 75 -2.11 -12.29 -14.41
C PRO A 75 -2.56 -12.96 -13.11
N ARG A 76 -3.78 -12.62 -12.68
CA ARG A 76 -4.42 -13.08 -11.47
C ARG A 76 -4.74 -14.57 -11.62
N LEU A 77 -3.73 -15.42 -11.50
CA LEU A 77 -3.83 -16.87 -11.53
C LEU A 77 -4.31 -17.34 -10.16
N GLU A 78 -5.52 -16.95 -9.78
CA GLU A 78 -6.31 -17.45 -8.63
C GLU A 78 -7.54 -16.56 -8.44
N LEU A 79 -8.40 -16.50 -9.45
CA LEU A 79 -9.82 -16.55 -9.15
C LEU A 79 -10.10 -18.03 -8.87
N ALA A 80 -9.76 -18.49 -7.66
CA ALA A 80 -10.18 -19.80 -7.21
C ALA A 80 -11.71 -19.84 -7.39
N PRO A 81 -12.24 -20.75 -8.21
CA PRO A 81 -13.67 -20.89 -8.35
C PRO A 81 -14.17 -21.23 -6.95
N GLU A 82 -15.04 -20.38 -6.42
CA GLU A 82 -15.82 -20.69 -5.25
C GLU A 82 -16.45 -22.05 -5.51
N ARG A 83 -15.92 -23.11 -4.88
CA ARG A 83 -16.46 -24.46 -4.96
C ARG A 83 -17.82 -24.40 -4.27
N THR A 84 -18.84 -24.02 -5.01
CA THR A 84 -20.21 -24.45 -4.76
C THR A 84 -20.31 -25.89 -5.24
N ASP A 85 -19.62 -26.79 -4.54
CA ASP A 85 -19.97 -28.21 -4.56
C ASP A 85 -21.10 -28.35 -3.55
N ARG A 86 -22.32 -28.05 -4.02
CA ARG A 86 -23.53 -28.35 -3.28
C ARG A 86 -23.92 -29.75 -3.72
N GLU A 87 -23.37 -30.73 -3.01
CA GLU A 87 -23.73 -32.13 -3.10
C GLU A 87 -25.26 -32.28 -3.02
N ASN A 88 -25.75 -33.13 -3.92
CA ASN A 88 -27.15 -33.41 -4.22
C ASN A 88 -27.69 -34.52 -3.31
#